data_AF-A0A0G0FAX2-F1
#
_entry.id   AF-A0A0G0FAX2-F1
#
_cell.length_a   1.000
_cell.length_b   1.000
_cell.length_c   1.000
_cell.angle_alpha   90.00
_cell.angle_beta   90.00
_cell.angle_gamma   90.00
#
_symmetry.space_group_name_H-M   'P 1'
#
loop_
_entity.id
_entity.type
_entity.pdbx_description
1 polymer ?
#
loop_
_entity_poly.entity_id
_entity_poly.type
_entity_poly.pdbx_seq_one_letter_code
_entity_poly.pdbx_strand_id
1 'polypeptide(L)'
;ILQVGKFAIKEVEGDPQKIVDQLREYGDSIDHVLLDMSMGKGMGMEAGKLLPLLRLIKKELPDLGLAVAGGLGPDSIDLLEFIAKEFPDVSIDAQGNVKQEDAPRDIRGHMISTHPADLGRSNEYIKKSCAMLDNPLEK
;
A
#
# COMPACT_ATOMS: atom_id res chain seq x y z
N ILE A 1 -11.30 0.39 6.69
CA ILE A 1 -10.27 0.75 5.68
C ILE A 1 -10.97 1.08 4.37
N LEU A 2 -10.65 2.22 3.75
CA LEU A 2 -11.11 2.59 2.40
C LEU A 2 -9.94 2.47 1.41
N GLN A 3 -10.13 1.74 0.30
CA GLN A 3 -9.10 1.62 -0.74
C GLN A 3 -9.26 2.69 -1.82
N VAL A 4 -8.20 3.46 -2.07
CA VAL A 4 -8.09 4.43 -3.15
C VAL A 4 -7.19 3.85 -4.24
N GLY A 5 -7.81 3.42 -5.32
CA GLY A 5 -7.12 2.84 -6.48
C GLY A 5 -6.67 3.88 -7.51
N LYS A 6 -5.89 3.43 -8.48
CA LYS A 6 -5.40 4.24 -9.62
C LYS A 6 -6.48 5.03 -10.37
N PHE A 7 -7.71 4.51 -10.47
CA PHE A 7 -8.78 5.23 -11.17
C PHE A 7 -9.26 6.45 -10.40
N ALA A 8 -9.45 6.34 -9.07
CA ALA A 8 -9.79 7.48 -8.22
C ALA A 8 -8.70 8.57 -8.28
N ILE A 9 -7.42 8.17 -8.30
CA ILE A 9 -6.29 9.10 -8.45
C ILE A 9 -6.27 9.78 -9.82
N LYS A 10 -6.71 9.08 -10.88
CA LYS A 10 -6.83 9.68 -12.22
C LYS A 10 -8.00 10.65 -12.33
N GLU A 11 -9.12 10.34 -11.69
CA GLU A 11 -10.33 11.19 -11.74
C GLU A 11 -10.11 12.57 -11.13
N VAL A 12 -9.18 12.70 -10.18
CA VAL A 12 -8.83 14.00 -9.60
C VAL A 12 -7.85 14.82 -10.45
N GLU A 13 -7.46 14.33 -11.63
CA GLU A 13 -6.58 15.01 -12.62
C GLU A 13 -5.24 15.49 -12.04
N GLY A 14 -4.70 14.75 -11.07
CA GLY A 14 -3.43 15.10 -10.43
C GLY A 14 -3.54 16.16 -9.33
N ASP A 15 -4.76 16.50 -8.89
CA ASP A 15 -4.99 17.31 -7.70
C ASP A 15 -5.21 16.41 -6.46
N PRO A 16 -4.18 16.17 -5.63
CA PRO A 16 -4.31 15.33 -4.45
C PRO A 16 -5.25 15.93 -3.39
N GLN A 17 -5.52 17.23 -3.41
CA GLN A 17 -6.42 17.87 -2.46
C GLN A 17 -7.85 17.34 -2.61
N LYS A 18 -8.30 17.08 -3.84
CA LYS A 18 -9.62 16.50 -4.09
C LYS A 18 -9.79 15.11 -3.47
N ILE A 19 -8.71 14.32 -3.41
CA ILE A 19 -8.75 13.02 -2.72
C ILE A 19 -8.96 13.23 -1.23
N VAL A 20 -8.21 14.15 -0.62
CA VAL A 20 -8.34 14.47 0.80
C VAL A 20 -9.73 15.01 1.14
N ASP A 21 -10.27 15.89 0.31
CA ASP A 21 -11.63 16.41 0.51
C ASP A 21 -12.66 15.28 0.44
N GLN A 22 -12.51 14.34 -0.49
CA GLN A 22 -13.37 13.16 -0.54
C GLN A 22 -13.18 12.22 0.66
N LEU A 23 -11.95 12.02 1.14
CA LEU A 23 -11.70 11.23 2.35
C LEU A 23 -12.36 11.87 3.58
N ARG A 24 -12.39 13.21 3.66
CA ARG A 24 -13.02 13.94 4.76
C ARG A 24 -14.53 13.66 4.85
N GLU A 25 -15.21 13.48 3.72
CA GLU A 25 -16.64 13.16 3.69
C GLU A 25 -16.98 11.80 4.35
N TYR A 26 -16.02 10.87 4.42
CA TYR A 26 -16.22 9.62 5.15
C TYR A 26 -16.19 9.82 6.68
N GLY A 27 -15.58 10.91 7.18
CA GLY A 27 -15.45 11.18 8.61
C GLY A 27 -14.96 9.96 9.40
N ASP A 28 -15.65 9.65 10.50
CA ASP A 28 -15.30 8.55 11.41
C ASP A 28 -15.74 7.16 10.92
N SER A 29 -16.28 7.04 9.70
CA SER A 29 -16.69 5.73 9.15
C SER A 29 -15.51 4.88 8.67
N ILE A 30 -14.31 5.47 8.59
CA ILE A 30 -13.08 4.80 8.14
C ILE A 30 -11.94 5.08 9.11
N ASP A 31 -11.24 4.04 9.54
CA ASP A 31 -10.05 4.21 10.40
C ASP A 31 -8.75 4.37 9.59
N HIS A 32 -8.72 3.87 8.35
CA HIS A 32 -7.52 3.89 7.51
C HIS A 32 -7.89 4.08 6.04
N VAL A 33 -6.95 4.63 5.27
CA VAL A 33 -6.96 4.68 3.81
C VAL A 33 -5.83 3.82 3.23
N LEU A 34 -6.17 2.94 2.29
CA LEU A 34 -5.23 2.11 1.54
C LEU A 34 -5.00 2.71 0.15
N LEU A 35 -3.78 3.17 -0.13
CA LEU A 35 -3.39 3.61 -1.47
C LEU A 35 -2.86 2.43 -2.28
N ASP A 36 -3.61 1.97 -3.30
CA ASP A 36 -3.22 0.87 -4.19
C ASP A 36 -2.99 1.35 -5.62
N MET A 37 -1.71 1.46 -6.01
CA MET A 37 -1.32 1.86 -7.37
C MET A 37 -1.22 0.68 -8.34
N SER A 38 -1.25 -0.55 -7.84
CA SER A 38 -1.04 -1.77 -8.62
C SER A 38 -2.33 -2.35 -9.21
N MET A 39 -3.49 -2.06 -8.61
CA MET A 39 -4.81 -2.59 -9.00
C MET A 39 -4.83 -4.14 -9.06
N GLY A 40 -4.10 -4.81 -8.16
CA GLY A 40 -4.01 -6.28 -8.16
C GLY A 40 -3.26 -6.90 -9.34
N LYS A 41 -2.56 -6.10 -10.17
CA LYS A 41 -1.76 -6.58 -11.32
C LYS A 41 -0.31 -6.91 -10.97
N GLY A 42 0.11 -6.71 -9.72
CA GLY A 42 1.49 -6.98 -9.28
C GLY A 42 2.53 -6.00 -9.84
N MET A 43 2.11 -4.88 -10.43
CA MET A 43 3.06 -3.83 -10.85
C MET A 43 3.63 -3.13 -9.61
N GLY A 44 4.95 -2.91 -9.62
CA GLY A 44 5.66 -2.29 -8.50
C GLY A 44 5.11 -0.92 -8.14
N MET A 45 5.01 -0.65 -6.84
CA MET A 45 4.61 0.63 -6.28
C MET A 45 5.54 1.75 -6.73
N GLU A 46 4.97 2.83 -7.28
CA GLU A 46 5.73 4.05 -7.58
C GLU A 46 5.77 4.97 -6.34
N ALA A 47 6.64 4.65 -5.37
CA ALA A 47 6.73 5.34 -4.07
C ALA A 47 6.81 6.87 -4.20
N GLY A 48 7.60 7.38 -5.16
CA GLY A 48 7.75 8.82 -5.40
C GLY A 48 6.46 9.54 -5.79
N LYS A 49 5.49 8.84 -6.41
CA LYS A 49 4.17 9.41 -6.73
C LYS A 49 3.21 9.36 -5.55
N LEU A 50 3.41 8.43 -4.61
CA LEU A 50 2.55 8.27 -3.43
C LEU A 50 2.92 9.22 -2.30
N LEU A 51 4.20 9.51 -2.10
CA LEU A 51 4.68 10.35 -1.00
C LEU A 51 3.97 11.71 -0.90
N PRO A 52 3.76 12.49 -1.99
CA PRO A 52 3.03 13.76 -1.88
C PRO A 52 1.60 13.61 -1.36
N LEU A 53 0.91 12.54 -1.77
CA LEU A 53 -0.46 12.26 -1.34
C LEU A 53 -0.49 11.78 0.12
N LEU A 54 0.42 10.88 0.51
CA LEU A 54 0.55 10.42 1.90
C LEU A 54 0.82 11.59 2.87
N ARG A 55 1.76 12.49 2.50
CA ARG A 55 2.05 13.72 3.25
C ARG A 55 0.82 14.59 3.42
N LEU A 56 0.06 14.79 2.33
CA LEU A 56 -1.13 15.63 2.37
C LEU A 56 -2.23 15.00 3.23
N ILE A 57 -2.48 13.71 3.11
CA ILE A 57 -3.45 12.99 3.96
C ILE A 57 -3.04 13.10 5.43
N LYS A 58 -1.77 12.81 5.79
CA LYS A 58 -1.32 12.89 7.18
C LYS A 58 -1.43 14.31 7.75
N LYS A 59 -1.18 15.33 6.93
CA LYS A 59 -1.30 16.75 7.31
C LYS A 59 -2.74 17.16 7.58
N GLU A 60 -3.67 16.75 6.72
CA GLU A 60 -5.06 17.23 6.74
C GLU A 60 -6.00 16.32 7.54
N LEU A 61 -5.65 15.04 7.68
CA LEU A 61 -6.40 13.98 8.36
C LEU A 61 -5.46 13.17 9.26
N PRO A 62 -4.89 13.77 10.33
CA PRO A 62 -3.80 13.17 11.11
C PRO A 62 -4.20 11.87 11.84
N ASP A 63 -5.48 11.73 12.18
CA ASP A 63 -6.06 10.57 12.87
C ASP A 63 -6.39 9.41 11.91
N LEU A 64 -6.42 9.66 10.60
CA LEU A 64 -6.65 8.62 9.60
C LEU A 64 -5.38 7.81 9.37
N GLY A 65 -5.44 6.51 9.66
CA GLY A 65 -4.33 5.60 9.43
C GLY A 65 -3.96 5.49 7.94
N LEU A 66 -2.66 5.39 7.65
CA LEU A 66 -2.17 5.22 6.29
C LEU A 66 -1.85 3.76 6.01
N ALA A 67 -2.26 3.27 4.85
CA ALA A 67 -1.87 1.99 4.34
C ALA A 67 -1.43 2.09 2.87
N VAL A 68 -0.46 1.28 2.46
CA VAL A 68 0.03 1.21 1.08
C VAL A 68 -0.01 -0.21 0.54
N ALA A 69 -0.41 -0.33 -0.72
CA ALA A 69 -0.36 -1.57 -1.50
C ALA A 69 0.34 -1.34 -2.83
N GLY A 70 0.94 -2.41 -3.35
CA GLY A 70 1.24 -2.49 -4.76
C GLY A 70 2.47 -3.31 -5.09
N GLY A 71 2.25 -4.57 -5.48
CA GLY A 71 3.35 -5.45 -5.87
C GLY A 71 4.39 -5.68 -4.77
N LEU A 72 4.00 -5.53 -3.50
CA LEU A 72 4.87 -5.71 -2.34
C LEU A 72 4.99 -7.18 -2.00
N GLY A 73 6.23 -7.66 -1.83
CA GLY A 73 6.57 -9.04 -1.48
C GLY A 73 8.04 -9.14 -1.08
N PRO A 74 8.57 -10.37 -0.89
CA PRO A 74 9.95 -10.58 -0.47
C PRO A 74 11.00 -9.89 -1.35
N ASP A 75 10.73 -9.73 -2.64
CA ASP A 75 11.69 -9.23 -3.63
C ASP A 75 11.50 -7.75 -3.98
N SER A 76 10.56 -7.07 -3.31
CA SER A 76 10.17 -5.69 -3.62
C SER A 76 9.90 -4.85 -2.36
N ILE A 77 10.38 -5.31 -1.21
CA ILE A 77 10.21 -4.63 0.09
C ILE A 77 10.94 -3.28 0.14
N ASP A 78 12.04 -3.16 -0.59
CA ASP A 78 12.86 -1.95 -0.75
C ASP A 78 12.05 -0.77 -1.29
N LEU A 79 10.97 -1.02 -2.04
CA LEU A 79 10.04 0.02 -2.49
C LEU A 79 9.41 0.80 -1.33
N LEU A 80 9.35 0.22 -0.13
CA LEU A 80 8.77 0.85 1.06
C LEU A 80 9.76 1.68 1.87
N GLU A 81 11.07 1.58 1.61
CA GLU A 81 12.09 2.17 2.49
C GLU A 81 11.84 3.67 2.74
N PHE A 82 11.60 4.44 1.69
CA PHE A 82 11.29 5.88 1.80
C PHE A 82 9.97 6.17 2.52
N ILE A 83 8.97 5.32 2.30
CA ILE A 83 7.64 5.49 2.92
C ILE A 83 7.71 5.15 4.40
N ALA A 84 8.31 4.03 4.77
CA ALA A 84 8.45 3.59 6.15
C ALA A 84 9.34 4.51 6.99
N LYS A 85 10.38 5.10 6.38
CA LYS A 85 11.23 6.10 7.04
C LYS A 85 10.45 7.37 7.41
N GLU A 86 9.53 7.80 6.55
CA GLU A 86 8.74 9.02 6.76
C GLU A 86 7.46 8.78 7.58
N PHE A 87 6.84 7.60 7.40
CA PHE A 87 5.60 7.19 8.03
C PHE A 87 5.82 5.85 8.76
N PRO A 88 6.45 5.84 9.95
CA PRO A 88 6.76 4.60 10.67
C PRO A 88 5.50 3.86 11.16
N ASP A 89 4.35 4.53 11.19
CA ASP A 89 3.03 3.98 11.52
C ASP A 89 2.26 3.45 10.29
N VAL A 90 2.86 3.46 9.09
CA VAL A 90 2.19 3.00 7.86
C VAL A 90 1.92 1.50 7.89
N SER A 91 0.68 1.13 7.56
CA SER A 91 0.28 -0.25 7.32
C SER A 91 0.65 -0.70 5.90
N ILE A 92 0.93 -1.98 5.72
CA ILE A 92 1.37 -2.53 4.43
C ILE A 92 0.47 -3.67 4.00
N ASP A 93 0.00 -3.63 2.76
CA ASP A 93 -0.71 -4.73 2.10
C ASP A 93 0.17 -5.37 1.00
N ALA A 94 0.66 -6.58 1.30
CA ALA A 94 1.51 -7.39 0.44
C ALA A 94 0.79 -8.62 -0.15
N GLN A 95 -0.55 -8.66 -0.08
CA GLN A 95 -1.35 -9.86 -0.39
C GLN A 95 -0.97 -10.54 -1.72
N GLY A 96 -0.70 -9.75 -2.76
CA GLY A 96 -0.44 -10.27 -4.11
C GLY A 96 0.83 -11.12 -4.24
N ASN A 97 1.96 -10.71 -3.64
CA ASN A 97 3.26 -11.36 -3.87
C ASN A 97 3.71 -12.27 -2.72
N VAL A 98 2.88 -12.45 -1.70
CA VAL A 98 3.06 -13.48 -0.64
C VAL A 98 2.29 -14.77 -0.95
N LYS A 99 1.49 -14.81 -2.00
CA LYS A 99 0.83 -16.02 -2.52
C LYS A 99 1.76 -16.78 -3.48
N GLN A 100 1.39 -18.02 -3.81
CA GLN A 100 2.11 -18.82 -4.80
C GLN A 100 2.02 -18.18 -6.20
N GLU A 101 3.04 -18.37 -7.03
CA GLU A 101 3.10 -17.77 -8.38
C GLU A 101 1.96 -18.27 -9.29
N ASP A 102 1.55 -19.53 -9.11
CA ASP A 102 0.45 -20.19 -9.81
C ASP A 102 -0.91 -19.97 -9.13
N ALA A 103 -0.99 -19.06 -8.15
CA ALA A 103 -2.26 -18.73 -7.52
C ALA A 103 -3.30 -18.32 -8.58
N PRO A 104 -4.52 -18.87 -8.52
CA PRO A 104 -5.51 -18.68 -9.55
C PRO A 104 -5.91 -17.22 -9.67
N ARG A 105 -6.21 -16.80 -10.90
CA ARG A 105 -6.64 -15.45 -11.25
C ARG A 105 -8.05 -15.47 -11.81
N ASP A 106 -8.80 -14.38 -11.58
CA ASP A 106 -10.11 -14.16 -12.19
C ASP A 106 -9.98 -13.88 -13.69
N ILE A 107 -11.12 -13.75 -14.37
CA ILE A 107 -11.18 -13.45 -15.82
C ILE A 107 -10.55 -12.11 -16.20
N ARG A 108 -10.28 -11.23 -15.22
CA ARG A 108 -9.64 -9.92 -15.40
C ARG A 108 -8.14 -9.96 -15.04
N GLY A 109 -7.62 -11.12 -14.65
CA GLY A 109 -6.23 -11.33 -14.25
C GLY A 109 -5.94 -10.94 -12.79
N HIS A 110 -6.95 -10.61 -11.98
CA HIS A 110 -6.76 -10.34 -10.56
C HIS A 110 -6.58 -11.64 -9.80
N MET A 111 -5.69 -11.64 -8.82
CA MET A 111 -5.50 -12.81 -7.97
C MET A 111 -6.76 -13.11 -7.15
N ILE A 112 -7.14 -14.39 -7.09
CA ILE A 112 -8.27 -14.81 -6.25
C ILE A 112 -7.87 -14.61 -4.78
N SER A 113 -8.60 -13.71 -4.12
CA SER A 113 -8.27 -13.25 -2.77
C SER A 113 -8.32 -14.37 -1.73
N THR A 114 -9.19 -15.36 -1.91
CA THR A 114 -9.40 -16.50 -1.01
C THR A 114 -8.32 -17.58 -1.11
N HIS A 115 -7.43 -17.53 -2.10
CA HIS A 115 -6.33 -18.50 -2.19
C HIS A 115 -5.36 -18.31 -1.00
N PRO A 116 -4.86 -19.37 -0.35
CA PRO A 116 -3.95 -19.21 0.79
C PRO A 116 -2.65 -18.51 0.40
N ALA A 117 -2.05 -17.82 1.36
CA ALA A 117 -0.68 -17.31 1.22
C ALA A 117 0.32 -18.46 1.24
N ASP A 118 1.45 -18.29 0.56
CA ASP A 118 2.57 -19.20 0.66
C ASP A 118 3.34 -18.92 1.95
N LEU A 119 3.49 -19.93 2.82
CA LEU A 119 4.14 -19.76 4.12
C LEU A 119 5.63 -19.41 3.98
N GLY A 120 6.32 -19.98 3.00
CA GLY A 120 7.75 -19.71 2.77
C GLY A 120 7.97 -18.25 2.38
N ARG A 121 7.20 -17.77 1.40
CA ARG A 121 7.23 -16.37 0.96
C ARG A 121 6.78 -15.42 2.05
N SER A 122 5.74 -15.77 2.81
CA SER A 122 5.26 -14.94 3.92
C SER A 122 6.32 -14.77 5.01
N ASN A 123 7.01 -15.85 5.38
CA ASN A 123 8.10 -15.80 6.35
C ASN A 123 9.28 -14.96 5.86
N GLU A 124 9.65 -15.10 4.60
CA GLU A 124 10.71 -14.30 4.00
C GLU A 124 10.35 -12.80 3.96
N TYR A 125 9.11 -12.50 3.57
CA TYR A 125 8.56 -11.15 3.56
C TYR A 125 8.59 -10.53 4.96
N ILE A 126 8.10 -11.23 5.99
CA ILE A 126 8.11 -10.75 7.38
C ILE A 126 9.56 -10.49 7.83
N LYS A 127 10.47 -11.44 7.61
CA LYS A 127 11.88 -11.30 8.00
C LYS A 127 12.53 -10.08 7.37
N LYS A 128 12.34 -9.87 6.06
CA LYS A 128 12.89 -8.72 5.33
C LYS A 128 12.23 -7.42 5.75
N SER A 129 10.92 -7.43 6.01
CA SER A 129 10.17 -6.26 6.51
C SER A 129 10.68 -5.84 7.89
N CYS A 130 10.82 -6.76 8.83
CA CYS A 130 11.42 -6.49 10.14
C CYS A 130 12.84 -5.96 9.99
N ALA A 131 13.68 -6.60 9.15
CA ALA A 131 15.05 -6.10 8.92
C ALA A 131 15.11 -4.70 8.29
N MET A 132 14.09 -4.27 7.55
CA MET A 132 14.00 -2.91 7.01
C MET A 132 13.47 -1.91 8.07
N LEU A 133 12.44 -2.30 8.81
CA LEU A 133 11.76 -1.43 9.79
C LEU A 133 12.52 -1.31 11.11
N ASP A 134 13.17 -2.38 11.57
CA ASP A 134 13.92 -2.47 12.82
C ASP A 134 15.38 -2.01 12.66
N ASN A 135 15.80 -1.63 11.45
CA ASN A 135 17.16 -1.20 11.17
C ASN A 135 17.19 0.31 10.93
N PRO A 136 17.25 1.14 12.00
CA PRO A 136 17.26 2.60 11.93
C PRO A 136 18.64 3.13 11.47
N LEU A 137 19.30 2.45 10.53
CA LEU A 137 20.63 2.85 10.10
C LEU A 137 20.54 4.14 9.27
N GLU A 138 21.15 5.16 9.87
CA GLU A 138 21.29 6.56 9.44
C GLU A 138 20.13 7.50 9.85
N LYS A 139 20.11 7.79 11.17
CA LYS A 139 19.72 9.10 11.70
C LYS A 139 20.71 10.18 11.26
#